data_AF-A0A918GJI2-F1
#
_entry.id   AF-A0A918GJI2-F1
#
_cell.length_a   1.000
_cell.length_b   1.000
_cell.length_c   1.000
_cell.angle_alpha   90.00
_cell.angle_beta   90.00
_cell.angle_gamma   90.00
#
_symmetry.space_group_name_H-M   'P 1'
#
loop_
_entity.id
_entity.type
_entity.pdbx_description
1 polymer ?
#
loop_
_entity_poly.entity_id
_entity_poly.type
_entity_poly.pdbx_seq_one_letter_code
_entity_poly.pdbx_strand_id
1 'polypeptide(L)'
;MSTSRIPLGGGGSRGGYPDRMNEHDTRDGAMTGVDPGRLDDQQLMKELETIHRTRHDTLLHGSDDALRAHNERMAQLEGEWLRRNPRRPVAAGRTREGARERVGGEAATPGTPAT
;
A
#
# COMPACT_ATOMS: atom_id res chain seq x y z
N MET A 1 9.11 75.87 -12.00
CA MET A 1 9.41 74.78 -12.95
C MET A 1 10.24 73.73 -12.25
N SER A 2 10.08 72.47 -12.63
CA SER A 2 10.84 71.29 -12.20
C SER A 2 10.32 70.54 -10.97
N THR A 3 9.37 69.66 -11.26
CA THR A 3 8.96 68.48 -10.51
C THR A 3 10.07 67.43 -10.51
N SER A 4 10.53 66.97 -9.35
CA SER A 4 11.25 65.69 -9.25
C SER A 4 10.60 64.80 -8.20
N ARG A 5 9.92 63.80 -8.75
CA ARG A 5 9.17 62.72 -8.12
C ARG A 5 10.14 61.57 -7.83
N ILE A 6 10.26 61.19 -6.56
CA ILE A 6 10.97 59.99 -6.12
C ILE A 6 10.00 58.81 -6.21
N PRO A 7 10.32 57.69 -6.91
CA PRO A 7 9.59 56.45 -6.73
C PRO A 7 10.30 55.55 -5.72
N LEU A 8 9.57 55.23 -4.66
CA LEU A 8 9.84 54.13 -3.75
C LEU A 8 9.42 52.80 -4.39
N GLY A 9 10.26 51.78 -4.22
CA GLY A 9 9.80 50.44 -3.85
C GLY A 9 9.21 49.54 -4.94
N GLY A 10 9.97 48.50 -5.27
CA GLY A 10 9.60 47.13 -4.89
C GLY A 10 8.59 46.36 -5.74
N GLY A 11 9.02 45.20 -6.21
CA GLY A 11 8.19 43.99 -6.27
C GLY A 11 7.64 43.63 -7.65
N GLY A 12 8.19 42.56 -8.24
CA GLY A 12 7.61 42.01 -9.46
C GLY A 12 8.24 40.76 -10.06
N SER A 13 9.03 39.97 -9.32
CA SER A 13 9.34 38.60 -9.74
C SER A 13 8.07 37.75 -9.65
N ARG A 14 7.28 37.70 -10.72
CA ARG A 14 6.18 36.74 -10.89
C ARG A 14 6.59 35.65 -11.87
N GLY A 15 7.63 34.91 -11.47
CA GLY A 15 7.88 33.56 -11.95
C GLY A 15 7.38 32.58 -10.89
N GLY A 16 6.06 32.46 -10.78
CA GLY A 16 5.42 31.47 -9.93
C GLY A 16 4.57 30.58 -10.82
N TYR A 17 5.09 29.40 -11.15
CA TYR A 17 4.19 28.29 -11.49
C TYR A 17 3.17 28.22 -10.35
N PRO A 18 1.86 28.25 -10.59
CA PRO A 18 0.91 27.96 -9.53
C PRO A 18 1.31 26.58 -9.03
N ASP A 19 1.81 26.58 -7.80
CA ASP A 19 1.95 25.40 -6.97
C ASP A 19 0.64 24.65 -7.14
N ARG A 20 0.70 23.54 -7.89
CA ARG A 20 -0.34 22.52 -7.86
C ARG A 20 -0.30 22.01 -6.43
N MET A 21 -0.90 22.77 -5.51
CA MET A 21 -1.26 22.27 -4.21
C MET A 21 -2.01 20.99 -4.49
N ASN A 22 -1.44 19.90 -3.99
CA ASN A 22 -1.98 18.56 -4.02
C ASN A 22 -3.46 18.61 -3.61
N GLU A 23 -4.36 18.71 -4.59
CA GLU A 23 -5.79 18.45 -4.42
C GLU A 23 -6.06 16.95 -4.14
N HIS A 24 -4.99 16.19 -3.92
CA HIS A 24 -5.02 14.81 -3.44
C HIS A 24 -5.02 14.72 -1.91
N ASP A 25 -4.71 15.79 -1.17
CA ASP A 25 -4.56 15.72 0.30
C ASP A 25 -5.92 15.64 1.05
N THR A 26 -7.05 15.93 0.40
CA THR A 26 -8.37 15.88 1.05
C THR A 26 -9.10 14.54 0.90
N ARG A 27 -8.52 13.55 0.19
CA ARG A 27 -9.08 12.18 0.14
C ARG A 27 -8.41 11.20 1.10
N ASP A 28 -7.37 11.62 1.84
CA ASP A 28 -6.61 10.73 2.73
C ASP A 28 -7.06 10.78 4.20
N GLY A 29 -7.98 11.69 4.56
CA GLY A 29 -8.49 11.86 5.94
C GLY A 29 -9.62 10.93 6.39
N ALA A 30 -10.12 10.01 5.54
CA ALA A 30 -11.31 9.19 5.82
C ALA A 30 -11.05 7.67 5.93
N MET A 31 -9.79 7.25 6.13
CA MET A 31 -9.43 5.83 6.34
C MET A 31 -9.58 5.35 7.80
N THR A 32 -10.26 6.10 8.68
CA THR A 32 -10.85 5.52 9.89
C THR A 32 -12.11 4.72 9.51
N GLY A 33 -11.91 3.72 8.65
CA GLY A 33 -12.98 2.80 8.29
C GLY A 33 -13.35 1.92 9.48
N VAL A 34 -14.58 1.41 9.43
CA VAL A 34 -15.23 0.56 10.44
C VAL A 34 -14.27 -0.48 11.02
N ASP A 35 -14.36 -0.69 12.34
CA ASP A 35 -13.64 -1.75 13.06
C ASP A 35 -13.80 -3.10 12.33
N PRO A 36 -12.71 -3.80 11.98
CA PRO A 36 -12.77 -5.08 11.28
C PRO A 36 -13.68 -6.11 11.95
N GLY A 37 -13.75 -6.10 13.28
CA GLY A 37 -14.63 -7.01 14.03
C GLY A 37 -16.13 -6.79 13.77
N ARG A 38 -16.50 -5.62 13.22
CA ARG A 38 -17.88 -5.25 12.88
C ARG A 38 -18.21 -5.44 11.40
N LEU A 39 -17.24 -5.80 10.56
CA LEU A 39 -17.47 -6.09 9.15
C LEU A 39 -18.08 -7.48 9.00
N ASP A 40 -19.11 -7.63 8.16
CA ASP A 40 -19.52 -8.95 7.68
C ASP A 40 -18.45 -9.53 6.74
N ASP A 41 -18.57 -10.82 6.40
CA ASP A 41 -17.56 -11.52 5.60
C ASP A 41 -17.40 -10.95 4.20
N GLN A 42 -18.48 -10.53 3.55
CA GLN A 42 -18.42 -9.96 2.20
C GLN A 42 -17.69 -8.62 2.23
N GLN A 43 -18.00 -7.80 3.23
CA GLN A 43 -17.40 -6.50 3.40
C GLN A 43 -15.93 -6.60 3.79
N LEU A 44 -15.57 -7.54 4.67
CA LEU A 44 -14.18 -7.85 5.03
C LEU A 44 -13.37 -8.27 3.80
N MET A 45 -13.92 -9.14 2.95
CA MET A 45 -13.24 -9.57 1.71
C MET A 45 -13.02 -8.41 0.74
N LYS A 46 -14.01 -7.53 0.58
CA LYS A 46 -13.91 -6.34 -0.28
C LYS A 46 -12.87 -5.34 0.23
N GLU A 47 -12.83 -5.12 1.54
CA GLU A 47 -11.84 -4.24 2.18
C GLU A 47 -10.42 -4.81 2.04
N LEU A 48 -10.24 -6.13 2.22
CA LEU A 48 -8.96 -6.81 1.99
C LEU A 48 -8.48 -6.67 0.54
N GLU A 49 -9.36 -6.87 -0.44
CA GLU A 49 -9.01 -6.68 -1.85
C GLU A 49 -8.57 -5.22 -2.10
N THR A 50 -9.33 -4.26 -1.59
CA THR A 50 -9.07 -2.83 -1.79
C THR A 50 -7.74 -2.42 -1.18
N ILE A 51 -7.47 -2.81 0.08
CA ILE A 51 -6.24 -2.41 0.78
C ILE A 51 -5.00 -3.06 0.17
N HIS A 52 -5.10 -4.30 -0.33
CA HIS A 52 -3.99 -4.93 -1.05
C HIS A 52 -3.72 -4.27 -2.40
N ARG A 53 -4.78 -3.87 -3.12
CA ARG A 53 -4.65 -3.20 -4.42
C ARG A 53 -3.92 -1.85 -4.30
N THR A 54 -4.22 -1.07 -3.27
CA THR A 54 -3.66 0.29 -3.11
C THR A 54 -2.34 0.32 -2.34
N ARG A 55 -1.83 -0.83 -1.86
CA ARG A 55 -0.58 -0.92 -1.09
C ARG A 55 0.61 -0.33 -1.83
N HIS A 56 0.79 -0.69 -3.10
CA HIS A 56 1.98 -0.26 -3.85
C HIS A 56 1.95 1.24 -4.13
N ASP A 57 0.77 1.76 -4.46
CA ASP A 57 0.54 3.19 -4.68
C ASP A 57 0.82 3.99 -3.40
N THR A 58 0.27 3.54 -2.25
CA THR A 58 0.52 4.17 -0.94
C THR A 58 2.00 4.11 -0.55
N LEU A 59 2.70 3.01 -0.89
CA LEU A 59 4.14 2.87 -0.61
C LEU A 59 5.00 3.85 -1.42
N LEU A 60 4.64 4.12 -2.67
CA LEU A 60 5.43 4.99 -3.56
C LEU A 60 5.10 6.46 -3.43
N HIS A 61 3.84 6.79 -3.09
CA HIS A 61 3.31 8.14 -3.23
C HIS A 61 2.62 8.66 -1.97
N GLY A 62 2.37 7.81 -0.98
CA GLY A 62 1.81 8.22 0.30
C GLY A 62 2.84 8.92 1.19
N SER A 63 2.35 9.77 2.09
CA SER A 63 3.16 10.29 3.19
C SER A 63 3.51 9.18 4.20
N ASP A 64 4.50 9.41 5.05
CA ASP A 64 4.89 8.46 6.10
C ASP A 64 3.71 8.13 7.03
N ASP A 65 2.89 9.13 7.37
CA ASP A 65 1.69 8.94 8.19
C ASP A 65 0.61 8.14 7.47
N ALA A 66 0.39 8.40 6.18
CA ALA A 66 -0.56 7.64 5.36
C ALA A 66 -0.12 6.17 5.24
N LEU A 67 1.18 5.93 5.01
CA LEU A 67 1.76 4.59 4.95
C LEU A 67 1.62 3.85 6.28
N ARG A 68 1.88 4.53 7.41
CA ARG A 68 1.70 3.96 8.74
C ARG A 68 0.25 3.55 8.99
N ALA A 69 -0.70 4.45 8.75
CA ALA A 69 -2.12 4.17 8.91
C ALA A 69 -2.59 3.02 7.99
N HIS A 70 -2.09 2.98 6.75
CA HIS A 70 -2.37 1.91 5.80
C HIS A 70 -1.85 0.54 6.30
N ASN A 71 -0.62 0.49 6.81
CA ASN A 71 -0.03 -0.74 7.36
C ASN A 71 -0.79 -1.23 8.59
N GLU A 72 -1.17 -0.33 9.50
CA GLU A 72 -1.97 -0.65 10.68
C GLU A 72 -3.32 -1.25 10.27
N ARG A 73 -4.03 -0.61 9.33
CA ARG A 73 -5.33 -1.10 8.83
C ARG A 73 -5.21 -2.45 8.13
N MET A 74 -4.16 -2.67 7.33
CA MET A 74 -3.89 -3.94 6.66
C MET A 74 -3.71 -5.08 7.67
N ALA A 75 -2.89 -4.86 8.70
CA ALA A 75 -2.66 -5.85 9.75
C ALA A 75 -3.95 -6.19 10.52
N GLN A 76 -4.80 -5.20 10.80
CA GLN A 76 -6.06 -5.41 11.50
C GLN A 76 -7.06 -6.26 10.66
N LEU A 77 -7.21 -5.95 9.37
CA LEU A 77 -8.09 -6.71 8.47
C LEU A 77 -7.59 -8.15 8.25
N GLU A 78 -6.29 -8.33 8.04
CA GLU A 78 -5.68 -9.67 7.90
C GLU A 78 -5.81 -10.49 9.18
N GLY A 79 -5.61 -9.85 10.34
CA GLY A 79 -5.79 -10.47 11.64
C GLY A 79 -7.22 -10.95 11.86
N GLU A 80 -8.22 -10.13 11.52
CA GLU A 80 -9.63 -10.54 11.61
C GLU A 80 -9.94 -11.71 10.68
N TRP A 81 -9.45 -11.66 9.44
CA TRP A 81 -9.65 -12.75 8.50
C TRP A 81 -9.02 -14.06 8.99
N LEU A 82 -7.83 -14.01 9.58
CA LEU A 82 -7.17 -15.19 10.17
C LEU A 82 -7.94 -15.73 11.38
N ARG A 83 -8.48 -14.85 12.24
CA ARG A 83 -9.31 -15.25 13.37
C ARG A 83 -10.56 -16.01 12.93
N ARG A 84 -11.23 -15.55 11.86
CA ARG A 84 -12.41 -16.22 11.28
C ARG A 84 -12.07 -17.51 10.54
N ASN A 85 -10.84 -17.64 10.03
CA ASN A 85 -10.41 -18.75 9.17
C ASN A 85 -9.23 -19.54 9.76
N PRO A 86 -9.38 -20.18 10.94
CA PRO A 86 -8.29 -20.91 11.59
C PRO A 86 -7.85 -22.16 10.81
N ARG A 87 -8.71 -22.69 9.92
CA ARG A 87 -8.45 -23.86 9.07
C ARG A 87 -8.12 -23.49 7.62
N ARG A 88 -7.59 -22.28 7.38
CA ARG A 88 -7.20 -21.85 6.03
C ARG A 88 -6.31 -22.90 5.35
N PRO A 89 -6.62 -23.29 4.11
CA PRO A 89 -5.70 -24.06 3.31
C PRO A 89 -4.42 -23.25 3.03
N VAL A 90 -3.28 -23.78 3.45
CA VAL A 90 -1.96 -23.25 3.08
C VAL A 90 -1.44 -24.11 1.94
N ALA A 91 -1.16 -23.49 0.80
CA ALA A 91 -0.56 -24.21 -0.32
C ALA A 91 0.82 -24.74 0.10
N ALA A 92 1.02 -26.06 0.08
CA ALA A 92 2.29 -26.70 0.47
C ALA A 92 3.49 -26.10 -0.27
N GLY A 93 3.33 -25.76 -1.55
CA GLY A 93 4.38 -25.12 -2.34
C GLY A 93 4.79 -23.72 -1.90
N ARG A 94 4.00 -23.06 -1.02
CA ARG A 94 4.28 -21.76 -0.38
C ARG A 94 4.83 -21.91 1.04
N THR A 95 5.04 -23.13 1.52
CA THR A 95 5.74 -23.39 2.79
C THR A 95 7.22 -23.68 2.56
N ARG A 96 8.02 -23.48 3.60
CA ARG A 96 9.45 -23.85 3.57
C ARG A 96 9.65 -25.35 3.40
N GLU A 97 8.78 -26.15 4.01
CA GLU A 97 8.81 -27.61 3.91
C GLU A 97 8.52 -28.07 2.49
N GLY A 98 7.42 -27.61 1.88
CA GLY A 98 7.12 -27.96 0.50
C GLY A 98 8.14 -27.42 -0.50
N ALA A 99 8.85 -26.32 -0.19
CA ALA A 99 10.00 -25.90 -0.98
C ALA A 99 11.17 -26.88 -0.89
N ARG A 100 11.44 -27.46 0.28
CA ARG A 100 12.48 -28.49 0.48
C ARG A 100 12.13 -29.81 -0.20
N GLU A 101 10.87 -30.24 -0.14
CA GLU A 101 10.39 -31.46 -0.79
C GLU A 101 10.53 -31.39 -2.32
N ARG A 102 10.27 -30.23 -2.94
CA ARG A 102 10.50 -30.04 -4.39
C ARG A 102 11.97 -30.16 -4.78
N VAL A 103 12.87 -29.61 -3.98
CA VAL A 103 14.32 -29.69 -4.24
C VAL A 103 14.83 -31.12 -4.02
N GLY A 104 14.29 -31.83 -3.02
CA GLY A 104 14.64 -33.23 -2.76
C GLY A 104 14.10 -34.23 -3.79
N GLY A 105 12.92 -33.95 -4.39
CA GLY A 105 12.33 -34.77 -5.44
C GLY A 105 13.06 -34.70 -6.78
N GLU A 106 13.64 -33.54 -7.12
CA GLU A 106 14.43 -33.34 -8.34
C GLU A 106 15.80 -34.06 -8.28
N ALA A 107 16.38 -34.23 -7.10
CA ALA A 107 17.65 -34.93 -6.93
C ALA A 107 17.55 -36.47 -7.07
N ALA A 108 16.33 -37.02 -7.10
CA ALA A 108 16.06 -38.46 -7.07
C ALA A 108 15.76 -39.08 -8.45
N THR A 109 16.00 -38.38 -9.57
CA THR A 109 16.02 -39.01 -10.89
C THR A 109 17.47 -39.33 -11.31
N PRO A 110 18.02 -40.53 -11.02
CA PRO A 110 19.19 -41.00 -11.72
C PRO A 110 18.80 -41.21 -13.19
N GLY A 111 19.33 -40.38 -14.07
CA GLY A 111 19.13 -40.49 -15.51
C GLY A 111 19.49 -41.90 -15.98
N THR A 112 18.53 -42.55 -16.63
CA THR A 112 18.69 -43.84 -17.31
C THR A 112 19.88 -43.75 -18.28
N PRO A 113 20.92 -44.60 -18.18
CA PRO A 113 21.99 -44.61 -19.17
C PRO A 113 21.42 -45.12 -20.50
N ALA A 114 21.53 -44.30 -21.54
CA ALA A 114 21.16 -44.67 -22.90
C ALA A 114 22.10 -45.76 -23.43
N THR A 115 21.51 -46.83 -23.98
CA THR A 115 22.18 -47.94 -24.68
C THR A 115 22.71 -47.51 -26.04
#